data_AF-A0A1M6I5Z6-F1
#
_entry.id   AF-A0A1M6I5Z6-F1
#
_cell.length_a   1.000
_cell.length_b   1.000
_cell.length_c   1.000
_cell.angle_alpha   90.00
_cell.angle_beta   90.00
_cell.angle_gamma   90.00
#
_symmetry.space_group_name_H-M   'P 1'
#
loop_
_entity.id
_entity.type
_entity.pdbx_description
1 polymer ?
#
loop_
_entity_poly.entity_id
_entity_poly.type
_entity_poly.pdbx_seq_one_letter_code
_entity_poly.pdbx_strand_id
1 'polypeptide(L)'
;MSITHIEITKLLELSKLQMKDEEIVKLEKEISDIEKFLEVLKEFNMEETKHFTSIKSFESLREDKALRNLEAEAIALAPEGDNDFVEVPGILKTQEKNHEHI
;
A
#
# COMPACT_ATOMS: atom_id res chain seq x y z
N MET A 1 20.94 4.78 -8.53
CA MET A 1 20.83 5.30 -7.13
C MET A 1 20.83 4.09 -6.21
N SER A 2 21.17 4.24 -4.93
CA SER A 2 21.10 3.13 -3.97
C SER A 2 20.11 3.49 -2.89
N ILE A 3 19.02 2.72 -2.78
CA ILE A 3 18.07 2.83 -1.68
C ILE A 3 18.75 2.62 -0.31
N THR A 4 18.30 3.38 0.68
CA THR A 4 18.82 3.35 2.06
C THR A 4 17.89 2.58 3.00
N HIS A 5 18.43 2.13 4.14
CA HIS A 5 17.65 1.45 5.19
C HIS A 5 16.43 2.26 5.67
N ILE A 6 16.58 3.58 5.76
CA ILE A 6 15.51 4.50 6.16
C ILE A 6 14.38 4.48 5.13
N GLU A 7 14.72 4.46 3.84
CA GLU A 7 13.73 4.42 2.75
C GLU A 7 12.98 3.09 2.70
N ILE A 8 13.67 1.97 2.95
CA ILE A 8 13.02 0.65 3.07
C ILE A 8 12.08 0.61 4.27
N THR A 9 12.51 1.10 5.43
CA THR A 9 11.65 1.14 6.63
C THR A 9 10.39 1.97 6.38
N LYS A 10 10.54 3.12 5.73
CA LYS A 10 9.42 3.97 5.32
C LYS A 10 8.50 3.28 4.31
N LEU A 11 9.05 2.55 3.34
CA LEU A 11 8.28 1.77 2.38
C LEU A 11 7.44 0.70 3.08
N LEU A 12 8.02 -0.03 4.04
CA LEU A 12 7.31 -1.04 4.83
C LEU A 12 6.14 -0.45 5.63
N GLU A 13 6.33 0.71 6.25
CA GLU A 13 5.27 1.41 6.98
C GLU A 13 4.10 1.85 6.08
N LEU A 14 4.42 2.33 4.87
CA LEU A 14 3.42 2.70 3.86
C LEU A 14 2.67 1.47 3.35
N SER A 15 3.37 0.35 3.16
CA SER A 15 2.79 -0.92 2.74
C SER A 15 2.09 -1.71 3.85
N LYS A 16 2.14 -1.24 5.11
CA LYS A 16 1.60 -1.94 6.29
C LYS A 16 2.20 -3.33 6.48
N LEU A 17 3.46 -3.49 6.12
CA LEU A 17 4.22 -4.72 6.29
C LEU A 17 5.09 -4.62 7.55
N GLN A 18 5.06 -5.69 8.36
CA GLN A 18 5.98 -5.88 9.48
C GLN A 18 6.95 -6.99 9.11
N MET A 19 8.24 -6.73 9.28
CA MET A 19 9.32 -7.65 8.92
C MET A 19 10.39 -7.62 10.02
N LYS A 20 11.14 -8.71 10.15
CA LYS A 20 12.29 -8.79 11.05
C LYS A 20 13.49 -8.06 10.44
N ASP A 21 14.39 -7.57 11.28
CA ASP A 21 15.60 -6.84 10.83
C ASP A 21 16.43 -7.63 9.81
N GLU A 22 16.56 -8.95 10.01
CA GLU A 22 17.25 -9.87 9.10
C GLU A 22 16.62 -9.89 7.69
N GLU A 23 15.29 -9.80 7.62
CA GLU A 23 14.54 -9.79 6.37
C GLU A 23 14.64 -8.43 5.67
N ILE A 24 14.76 -7.35 6.45
CA ILE A 24 14.96 -5.98 5.93
C ILE A 24 16.31 -5.88 5.20
N VAL A 25 17.39 -6.41 5.78
CA VAL A 25 18.71 -6.42 5.13
C VAL A 25 18.69 -7.20 3.80
N LYS A 26 17.94 -8.31 3.75
CA LYS A 26 17.76 -9.06 2.50
C LYS A 26 16.97 -8.24 1.47
N LEU A 27 15.89 -7.61 1.90
CA LEU A 27 15.02 -6.80 1.07
C LEU A 27 15.75 -5.58 0.47
N GLU A 28 16.62 -4.93 1.24
CA GLU A 28 17.48 -3.84 0.75
C GLU A 28 18.29 -4.24 -0.46
N LYS A 29 18.94 -5.41 -0.38
CA LYS A 29 19.74 -5.93 -1.48
C LYS A 29 18.86 -6.23 -2.70
N GLU A 30 17.73 -6.89 -2.48
CA GLU A 30 16.80 -7.26 -3.55
C GLU A 30 16.22 -6.03 -4.25
N ILE A 31 15.79 -5.00 -3.51
CA ILE A 31 15.31 -3.75 -4.10
C ILE A 31 16.43 -3.00 -4.81
N SER A 32 17.65 -2.96 -4.26
CA SER A 32 18.79 -2.36 -4.96
C SER A 32 19.07 -3.05 -6.30
N ASP A 33 18.93 -4.38 -6.37
CA ASP A 33 19.13 -5.13 -7.61
C ASP A 33 17.98 -4.89 -8.62
N ILE A 34 16.73 -4.76 -8.14
CA ILE A 34 15.58 -4.34 -8.97
C ILE A 34 15.78 -2.93 -9.51
N GLU A 35 16.22 -1.97 -8.69
CA GLU A 35 16.47 -0.59 -9.12
C GLU A 35 17.50 -0.54 -10.24
N LYS A 36 18.61 -1.28 -10.10
CA LYS A 36 19.63 -1.40 -11.17
C LYS A 36 19.04 -1.96 -12.45
N PHE A 37 18.19 -2.99 -12.37
CA PHE A 37 17.52 -3.54 -13.54
C PHE A 37 16.62 -2.51 -14.22
N LEU A 38 15.90 -1.69 -13.45
CA LEU A 38 15.03 -0.63 -13.99
C LEU A 38 15.80 0.53 -14.65
N GLU A 39 17.11 0.67 -14.42
CA GLU A 39 17.90 1.72 -15.08
C GLU A 39 17.94 1.56 -16.61
N VAL A 40 17.73 0.36 -17.14
CA VAL A 40 17.59 0.08 -18.58
C VAL A 40 16.47 0.92 -19.22
N LEU A 41 15.42 1.26 -18.46
CA LEU A 41 14.31 2.08 -18.96
C LEU A 41 14.74 3.51 -19.31
N LYS A 42 15.86 4.02 -18.74
CA LYS A 42 16.39 5.36 -19.03
C LYS A 42 17.00 5.48 -20.42
N GLU A 43 17.33 4.36 -21.07
CA GLU A 43 17.89 4.34 -22.42
C GLU A 43 16.86 4.68 -23.51
N PHE A 44 15.56 4.62 -23.18
CA PHE A 44 14.47 4.87 -24.10
C PHE A 44 14.00 6.32 -24.01
N ASN A 45 13.92 7.02 -25.15
CA ASN A 45 13.31 8.35 -25.22
C ASN A 45 11.78 8.24 -25.20
N MET A 46 11.15 8.86 -24.20
CA MET A 46 9.71 8.84 -23.97
C MET A 46 9.05 10.22 -24.11
N GLU A 47 9.78 11.28 -24.50
CA GLU A 47 9.30 12.67 -24.49
C GLU A 47 8.02 12.90 -25.31
N GLU A 48 7.86 12.20 -26.43
CA GLU A 48 6.70 12.33 -27.31
C GLU A 48 5.65 11.22 -27.10
N THR A 49 5.86 10.33 -26.14
CA THR A 49 4.98 9.19 -25.89
C THR A 49 3.88 9.53 -24.89
N LYS A 50 2.65 9.11 -25.19
CA LYS A 50 1.53 9.24 -24.24
C LYS A 50 1.63 8.12 -23.20
N HIS A 51 1.42 8.47 -21.93
CA HIS A 51 1.31 7.48 -20.86
C HIS A 51 0.16 6.52 -21.15
N PHE A 52 0.46 5.22 -21.06
CA PHE A 52 -0.53 4.18 -21.22
C PHE A 52 -1.34 3.97 -19.94
N THR A 53 -2.67 3.92 -20.05
CA THR A 53 -3.57 3.75 -18.90
C THR A 53 -4.43 2.49 -19.00
N SER A 54 -5.10 2.25 -20.13
CA SER A 54 -5.94 1.07 -20.36
C SER A 54 -6.05 0.75 -21.85
N ILE A 55 -6.19 -0.54 -22.17
CA ILE A 55 -6.48 -1.01 -23.54
C ILE A 55 -7.92 -0.66 -23.95
N LYS A 56 -8.84 -0.62 -22.98
CA LYS A 56 -10.26 -0.34 -23.20
C LYS A 56 -10.63 1.04 -22.69
N SER A 57 -11.44 1.76 -23.45
CA SER A 57 -12.08 2.99 -23.02
C SER A 57 -13.15 2.67 -21.97
N PHE A 58 -13.10 3.30 -20.81
CA PHE A 58 -14.13 3.20 -19.78
C PHE A 58 -15.19 4.28 -20.02
N GLU A 59 -16.07 4.04 -20.98
CA GLU A 59 -17.17 4.97 -21.32
C GLU A 59 -18.49 4.60 -20.65
N SER A 60 -18.55 3.49 -19.91
CA SER A 60 -19.78 3.05 -19.26
C SER A 60 -19.92 3.68 -17.88
N LEU A 61 -20.85 4.61 -17.75
CA LEU A 61 -21.38 5.02 -16.44
C LEU A 61 -22.34 3.94 -15.92
N ARG A 62 -22.33 3.72 -14.60
CA ARG A 62 -23.29 2.84 -13.94
C ARG A 62 -24.63 3.57 -13.82
N GLU A 63 -25.71 2.92 -14.23
CA GLU A 63 -27.09 3.38 -13.97
C GLU A 63 -27.37 3.54 -12.47
N ASP A 64 -28.07 4.61 -12.09
CA ASP A 64 -28.43 4.86 -10.70
C ASP A 64 -29.63 3.99 -10.26
N LYS A 65 -29.38 2.70 -10.12
CA LYS A 65 -30.33 1.71 -9.62
C LYS A 65 -29.80 1.10 -8.34
N ALA A 66 -30.63 1.08 -7.31
CA ALA A 66 -30.34 0.40 -6.06
C ALA A 66 -30.32 -1.12 -6.28
N LEU A 67 -29.29 -1.79 -5.76
CA LEU A 67 -29.14 -3.24 -5.78
C LEU A 67 -29.40 -3.82 -4.38
N ARG A 68 -29.66 -5.13 -4.31
CA ARG A 68 -29.86 -5.84 -3.04
C ARG A 68 -28.61 -5.69 -2.15
N ASN A 69 -28.84 -5.36 -0.89
CA ASN A 69 -27.77 -5.24 0.12
C ASN A 69 -27.26 -6.64 0.52
N LEU A 70 -25.94 -6.79 0.66
CA LEU A 70 -25.25 -8.03 1.04
C LEU A 70 -24.63 -7.96 2.44
N GLU A 71 -25.00 -6.99 3.27
CA GLU A 71 -24.42 -6.74 4.61
C GLU A 71 -24.25 -8.01 5.46
N ALA A 72 -25.30 -8.81 5.65
CA ALA A 72 -25.23 -10.02 6.48
C ALA A 72 -24.30 -11.10 5.87
N GLU A 73 -24.30 -11.24 4.53
CA GLU A 73 -23.43 -12.19 3.83
C GLU A 73 -21.96 -11.73 3.90
N ALA A 74 -21.70 -10.42 3.91
CA ALA A 74 -20.36 -9.84 3.99
C ALA A 74 -19.76 -9.94 5.40
N ILE A 75 -20.55 -9.71 6.45
CA ILE A 75 -20.09 -9.80 7.84
C ILE A 75 -19.75 -11.25 8.21
N ALA A 76 -20.51 -12.22 7.69
CA ALA A 76 -20.22 -13.64 7.90
C ALA A 76 -18.85 -14.09 7.33
N LEU A 77 -18.24 -13.28 6.45
CA LEU A 77 -16.90 -13.52 5.91
C LEU A 77 -15.79 -12.77 6.67
N ALA A 78 -16.14 -11.91 7.63
CA ALA A 78 -15.17 -11.15 8.40
C ALA A 78 -14.42 -12.08 9.37
N PRO A 79 -13.11 -11.88 9.58
CA PRO A 79 -12.34 -12.65 10.58
C PRO A 79 -12.89 -12.51 12.00
N GLU A 80 -13.29 -11.29 12.37
CA GLU A 80 -13.90 -10.95 13.64
C GLU A 80 -15.09 -10.03 13.36
N GLY A 81 -16.24 -10.32 13.96
CA GLY A 81 -17.45 -9.53 13.80
C GLY A 81 -18.40 -9.76 14.98
N ASP A 82 -19.10 -8.69 15.36
CA ASP A 82 -20.13 -8.73 16.39
C ASP A 82 -21.42 -8.12 15.85
N ASN A 83 -22.49 -8.92 15.87
CA ASN A 83 -23.79 -8.60 15.30
C ASN A 83 -23.69 -8.11 13.85
N ASP A 84 -23.82 -6.78 13.66
CA ASP A 84 -23.85 -6.09 12.38
C ASP A 84 -22.54 -5.33 12.06
N PHE A 85 -21.46 -5.58 12.83
CA PHE A 85 -20.20 -4.84 12.72
C PHE A 85 -18.99 -5.74 12.54
N VAL A 86 -17.98 -5.24 11.81
CA VAL A 86 -16.64 -5.83 11.77
C VAL A 86 -15.86 -5.30 12.97
N GLU A 87 -15.33 -6.20 13.79
CA GLU A 87 -14.54 -5.84 14.95
C GLU A 87 -13.09 -5.57 14.54
N VAL A 88 -12.52 -4.49 15.07
CA VAL A 88 -11.11 -4.13 14.86
C VAL A 88 -10.51 -3.62 16.18
N PRO A 89 -9.20 -3.79 16.40
CA PRO A 89 -8.54 -3.23 17.57
C PRO A 89 -8.77 -1.72 17.67
N GLY A 90 -9.25 -1.27 18.83
CA GLY A 90 -9.50 0.15 19.10
C GLY A 90 -8.22 0.99 18.94
N ILE A 91 -8.32 2.13 18.25
CA ILE A 91 -7.19 3.02 18.05
C ILE A 91 -6.95 3.86 19.32
N LEU A 92 -6.10 3.38 20.22
CA LEU A 92 -5.61 4.16 21.36
C LEU A 92 -4.35 4.92 20.94
N LYS A 93 -4.49 6.18 20.51
CA LYS A 93 -3.32 7.06 20.31
C LYS A 93 -2.85 7.62 21.65
N THR A 94 -1.96 6.91 22.35
CA THR A 94 -1.14 7.54 23.40
C THR A 94 0.02 8.24 22.71
N GLN A 95 -0.17 9.52 22.37
CA GLN A 95 0.91 10.39 21.93
C GLN A 95 1.49 11.09 23.17
N GLU A 96 2.35 10.39 23.92
CA GLU A 96 3.20 11.04 24.92
C GLU A 96 4.30 11.83 24.18
N LYS A 97 4.05 13.12 23.95
CA LYS A 97 5.13 14.06 23.65
C LYS A 97 5.90 14.33 24.95
N ASN A 98 6.92 13.51 25.21
CA ASN A 98 8.01 13.90 26.10
C ASN A 98 8.78 15.04 25.42
N HIS A 99 8.56 16.27 25.86
CA HIS A 99 9.54 17.36 25.76
C HIS A 99 9.70 17.94 27.17
N GLU A 100 10.54 17.28 27.97
CA GLU A 100 11.19 17.88 29.13
C GLU A 100 12.37 18.74 28.65
N HIS A 101 12.47 19.95 29.24
CA HIS A 101 13.67 20.79 29.45
C HIS A 101 14.46 21.19 28.18
N ILE A 102 14.67 22.47 27.86
CA ILE A 102 15.26 23.57 28.66
C ILE A 102 14.75 24.90 28.10
#